data_AF-A0A929TSM2-F1
#
_entry.id   AF-A0A929TSM2-F1
#
_cell.length_a   1.000
_cell.length_b   1.000
_cell.length_c   1.000
_cell.angle_alpha   90.00
_cell.angle_beta   90.00
_cell.angle_gamma   90.00
#
_symmetry.space_group_name_H-M   'P 1'
#
loop_
_entity.id
_entity.type
_entity.pdbx_description
1 polymer ?
#
loop_
_entity_poly.entity_id
_entity_poly.type
_entity_poly.pdbx_seq_one_letter_code
_entity_poly.pdbx_strand_id
1 'polypeptide(L)'
;MAKFCANCGAPMEDGDAVCGQCGTPVSNVVKDKKETKAVAAGGSNKKLGIAVAVGCVVVVIAVIAVIANIIGGGSGYKSTLNKFVKAMKNDDGSTIVSISSSISQDIYGAKDYDKMIDRFLDNKLDGYEDRIDSEVKKITYEIKDKSEITDRKLEKYKDKLSDDYNVDTNSITKMIKIDKLKLTVKGSKKSSSDSIDDLYLIKEDGKWTIFFDDYGIFR
;
A
#
# COMPACT_ATOMS: atom_id res chain seq x y z
N MET A 1 -22.38 32.68 9.29
CA MET A 1 -23.21 31.85 8.37
C MET A 1 -22.60 30.47 8.43
N ALA A 2 -23.37 29.39 8.62
CA ALA A 2 -22.74 28.07 8.75
C ALA A 2 -21.93 27.74 7.49
N LYS A 3 -20.61 27.61 7.65
CA LYS A 3 -19.70 27.24 6.59
C LYS A 3 -19.66 25.72 6.53
N PHE A 4 -19.70 25.16 5.33
CA PHE A 4 -19.60 23.71 5.15
C PHE A 4 -18.34 23.39 4.35
N CYS A 5 -17.71 22.27 4.67
CA CYS A 5 -16.56 21.77 3.94
C CYS A 5 -16.96 21.46 2.50
N ALA A 6 -16.31 22.10 1.53
CA ALA A 6 -16.58 21.88 0.10
C ALA A 6 -16.23 20.47 -0.39
N ASN A 7 -15.53 19.67 0.42
CA ASN A 7 -15.10 18.32 0.07
C ASN A 7 -15.96 17.21 0.71
N CYS A 8 -16.38 17.36 1.98
CA CYS A 8 -17.15 16.33 2.69
C CYS A 8 -18.52 16.78 3.24
N GLY A 9 -18.86 18.07 3.12
CA GLY A 9 -20.13 18.61 3.59
C GLY A 9 -20.28 18.76 5.10
N ALA A 10 -19.24 18.47 5.90
CA ALA A 10 -19.27 18.67 7.34
C ALA A 10 -19.40 20.16 7.69
N PRO A 11 -20.16 20.53 8.75
CA PRO A 11 -20.21 21.90 9.25
C PRO A 11 -18.84 22.33 9.77
N MET A 12 -18.48 23.58 9.55
CA MET A 12 -17.22 24.19 9.95
C MET A 12 -17.47 25.54 10.61
N GLU A 13 -16.58 25.90 11.53
CA GLU A 13 -16.64 27.18 12.25
C GLU A 13 -15.99 28.30 11.43
N ASP A 14 -16.44 29.54 11.69
CA ASP A 14 -15.90 30.72 11.03
C ASP A 14 -14.47 30.99 11.54
N GLY A 15 -13.46 30.49 10.81
CA GLY A 15 -12.04 30.62 11.17
C GLY A 15 -11.21 29.36 10.92
N ASP A 16 -11.86 28.22 10.67
CA ASP A 16 -11.18 26.96 10.43
C ASP A 16 -10.30 27.03 9.18
N ALA A 17 -8.99 26.87 9.38
CA ALA A 17 -8.02 26.75 8.30
C ALA A 17 -8.08 25.38 7.61
N VAL A 18 -8.60 24.35 8.31
CA VAL A 18 -8.68 22.96 7.85
C VAL A 18 -9.92 22.28 8.44
N CYS A 19 -10.64 21.50 7.64
CA CYS A 19 -11.80 20.73 8.10
C CYS A 19 -11.38 19.64 9.10
N GLY A 20 -11.89 19.68 10.33
CA GLY A 20 -11.60 18.70 11.38
C GLY A 20 -12.09 17.28 11.11
N GLN A 21 -12.96 17.07 10.12
CA GLN A 21 -13.50 15.73 9.78
C GLN A 21 -12.78 15.03 8.63
N CYS A 22 -12.29 15.77 7.65
CA CYS A 22 -11.65 15.18 6.46
C CYS A 22 -10.26 15.75 6.14
N GLY A 23 -9.77 16.72 6.91
CA GLY A 23 -8.44 17.31 6.74
C GLY A 23 -8.29 18.24 5.53
N THR A 24 -9.39 18.66 4.89
CA THR A 24 -9.32 19.55 3.71
C THR A 24 -9.05 21.01 4.13
N PRO A 25 -8.00 21.67 3.63
CA PRO A 25 -7.70 23.06 3.96
C PRO A 25 -8.69 24.03 3.29
N VAL A 26 -9.04 25.09 4.03
CA VAL A 26 -10.02 26.11 3.62
C VAL A 26 -9.27 27.26 2.96
N SER A 27 -8.93 27.12 1.67
CA SER A 27 -8.29 28.20 0.92
C SER A 27 -9.31 29.25 0.47
N ASN A 28 -9.23 30.45 1.06
CA ASN A 28 -9.87 31.66 0.54
C ASN A 28 -9.14 32.12 -0.73
N VAL A 29 -9.67 31.77 -1.91
CA VAL A 29 -9.30 32.45 -3.16
C VAL A 29 -10.53 33.17 -3.70
N VAL A 30 -10.70 34.41 -3.26
CA VAL A 30 -11.46 35.42 -4.01
C VAL A 30 -10.53 35.91 -5.12
N LYS A 31 -10.85 35.61 -6.38
CA LYS A 31 -10.55 36.47 -7.54
C LYS A 31 -11.68 36.36 -8.58
N ASP A 32 -12.62 37.27 -8.39
CA ASP A 32 -13.35 38.08 -9.35
C ASP A 32 -13.84 37.50 -10.70
N LYS A 33 -15.17 37.49 -10.80
CA LYS A 33 -15.91 37.74 -12.04
C LYS A 33 -15.35 38.99 -12.74
N LYS A 34 -15.14 38.91 -14.05
CA LYS A 34 -15.32 40.08 -14.92
C LYS A 34 -16.03 39.68 -16.21
N GLU A 35 -17.24 40.19 -16.35
CA GLU A 35 -18.00 40.20 -17.60
C GLU A 35 -17.38 41.16 -18.62
N THR A 36 -17.24 40.65 -19.84
CA THR A 36 -17.54 41.26 -21.16
C THR A 36 -16.89 42.59 -21.56
N LYS A 37 -16.09 42.55 -22.65
CA LYS A 37 -16.33 43.33 -23.88
C LYS A 37 -15.47 42.83 -25.06
N ALA A 38 -16.12 42.72 -26.21
CA ALA A 38 -15.54 42.36 -27.50
C ALA A 38 -14.87 43.55 -28.19
N VAL A 39 -13.74 43.32 -28.90
CA VAL A 39 -13.35 44.00 -30.14
C VAL A 39 -12.59 43.01 -31.03
N ALA A 40 -12.94 42.98 -32.31
CA ALA A 40 -12.40 42.09 -33.34
C ALA A 40 -11.22 42.72 -34.12
N ALA A 41 -10.24 41.90 -34.50
CA ALA A 41 -9.33 41.94 -35.66
C ALA A 41 -8.13 41.02 -35.34
N GLY A 42 -7.57 40.13 -36.15
CA GLY A 42 -7.81 39.60 -37.50
C GLY A 42 -6.62 38.67 -37.86
N GLY A 43 -6.89 37.52 -38.51
CA GLY A 43 -5.94 36.57 -39.17
C GLY A 43 -5.06 35.70 -38.26
N SER A 44 -4.87 34.38 -38.42
CA SER A 44 -5.09 33.46 -39.54
C SER A 44 -5.08 31.99 -39.10
N ASN A 45 -6.10 31.22 -39.51
CA ASN A 45 -6.16 29.82 -39.96
C ASN A 45 -5.43 28.69 -39.18
N LYS A 46 -6.17 27.88 -38.40
CA LYS A 46 -6.65 26.52 -38.78
C LYS A 46 -7.68 26.00 -37.76
N LYS A 47 -8.87 25.63 -38.23
CA LYS A 47 -9.94 25.01 -37.42
C LYS A 47 -9.72 23.51 -37.24
N LEU A 48 -9.90 23.02 -36.01
CA LEU A 48 -10.75 21.89 -35.56
C LEU A 48 -10.35 21.65 -34.09
N GLY A 49 -11.16 21.90 -33.06
CA GLY A 49 -12.57 21.59 -32.94
C GLY A 49 -12.76 20.21 -32.31
N ILE A 50 -12.37 20.03 -31.04
CA ILE A 50 -13.01 19.05 -30.14
C ILE A 50 -13.21 19.74 -28.79
N ALA A 51 -14.46 20.09 -28.53
CA ALA A 51 -14.94 20.35 -27.18
C ALA A 51 -14.87 19.03 -26.40
N VAL A 52 -14.10 19.02 -25.30
CA VAL A 52 -14.20 17.96 -24.29
C VAL A 52 -14.71 18.64 -23.02
N ALA A 53 -16.03 18.60 -22.88
CA ALA A 53 -16.66 18.52 -21.58
C ALA A 53 -16.13 17.27 -20.83
N VAL A 54 -16.36 17.21 -19.52
CA VAL A 54 -15.93 16.18 -18.55
C VAL A 54 -14.61 16.59 -17.87
N GLY A 55 -14.59 17.02 -16.61
CA GLY A 55 -15.33 16.46 -15.48
C GLY A 55 -14.36 15.65 -14.62
N CYS A 56 -14.09 16.08 -13.39
CA CYS A 56 -13.61 15.26 -12.27
C CYS A 56 -12.38 14.34 -12.40
N VAL A 57 -11.53 14.41 -13.43
CA VAL A 57 -10.39 13.46 -13.52
C VAL A 57 -9.12 13.92 -12.78
N VAL A 58 -8.97 15.21 -12.46
CA VAL A 58 -7.66 15.73 -12.01
C VAL A 58 -7.30 15.37 -10.56
N VAL A 59 -8.28 15.18 -9.66
CA VAL A 59 -7.99 14.84 -8.24
C VAL A 59 -7.67 13.36 -8.05
N VAL A 60 -8.13 12.48 -8.95
CA VAL A 60 -7.75 11.06 -8.91
C VAL A 60 -6.28 10.88 -9.32
N ILE A 61 -5.72 11.79 -10.13
CA ILE A 61 -4.32 11.75 -10.55
C ILE A 61 -3.36 12.07 -9.39
N ALA A 62 -3.76 12.93 -8.45
CA ALA A 62 -2.95 13.19 -7.24
C ALA A 62 -2.89 11.98 -6.29
N VAL A 63 -3.93 11.12 -6.26
CA VAL A 63 -3.91 9.84 -5.52
C VAL A 63 -3.18 8.74 -6.32
N ILE A 64 -3.08 8.88 -7.65
CA ILE A 64 -2.25 8.01 -8.51
C ILE A 64 -0.76 8.34 -8.36
N ALA A 65 -0.38 9.53 -7.88
CA ALA A 65 1.03 9.89 -7.70
C ALA A 65 1.78 9.06 -6.64
N VAL A 66 1.09 8.25 -5.83
CA VAL A 66 1.73 7.25 -4.95
C VAL A 66 2.07 5.94 -5.69
N ILE A 67 1.64 5.78 -6.94
CA ILE A 67 1.75 4.51 -7.70
C ILE A 67 3.09 4.39 -8.47
N ALA A 68 3.96 5.40 -8.47
CA ALA A 68 5.16 5.41 -9.33
C ALA A 68 6.51 5.51 -8.59
N ASN A 69 6.66 4.92 -7.39
CA ASN A 69 8.00 4.53 -6.90
C ASN A 69 8.42 3.14 -7.40
N ILE A 70 8.00 2.79 -8.63
CA ILE A 70 8.53 1.65 -9.36
C ILE A 70 9.51 2.23 -10.38
N ILE A 71 10.73 1.68 -10.38
CA ILE A 71 11.84 1.91 -11.34
C ILE A 71 12.76 3.10 -11.01
N GLY A 72 13.53 2.96 -9.93
CA GLY A 72 14.73 3.75 -9.63
C GLY A 72 15.46 3.09 -8.46
N GLY A 73 16.74 2.73 -8.62
CA GLY A 73 17.45 1.75 -7.79
C GLY A 73 17.44 1.99 -6.27
N GLY A 74 17.54 0.89 -5.50
CA GLY A 74 17.89 0.92 -4.07
C GLY A 74 16.88 0.26 -3.12
N SER A 75 16.75 -1.07 -3.15
CA SER A 75 16.52 -1.99 -2.01
C SER A 75 15.80 -3.28 -2.46
N GLY A 76 16.46 -4.43 -2.42
CA GLY A 76 15.91 -5.70 -2.91
C GLY A 76 14.58 -6.13 -2.26
N TYR A 77 14.34 -5.76 -1.00
CA TYR A 77 13.14 -6.14 -0.24
C TYR A 77 11.84 -5.57 -0.83
N LYS A 78 11.88 -4.38 -1.45
CA LYS A 78 10.70 -3.79 -2.13
C LYS A 78 10.24 -4.63 -3.32
N SER A 79 11.18 -5.29 -4.00
CA SER A 79 10.85 -6.23 -5.08
C SER A 79 10.08 -7.42 -4.54
N THR A 80 10.51 -7.97 -3.40
CA THR A 80 9.81 -9.05 -2.69
C THR A 80 8.41 -8.62 -2.26
N LEU A 81 8.25 -7.42 -1.67
CA LEU A 81 6.93 -6.87 -1.33
C LEU A 81 6.01 -6.69 -2.55
N ASN A 82 6.55 -6.21 -3.68
CA ASN A 82 5.78 -6.08 -4.90
C ASN A 82 5.27 -7.44 -5.39
N LYS A 83 6.12 -8.48 -5.35
CA LYS A 83 5.72 -9.85 -5.70
C LYS A 83 4.65 -10.36 -4.75
N PHE A 84 4.82 -10.15 -3.45
CA PHE A 84 3.87 -10.54 -2.43
C PHE A 84 2.49 -9.90 -2.62
N VAL A 85 2.42 -8.58 -2.73
CA VAL A 85 1.14 -7.88 -2.92
C VAL A 85 0.48 -8.24 -4.26
N LYS A 86 1.28 -8.47 -5.30
CA LYS A 86 0.77 -8.95 -6.59
C LYS A 86 0.20 -10.37 -6.49
N ALA A 87 0.88 -11.26 -5.77
CA ALA A 87 0.44 -12.62 -5.52
C ALA A 87 -0.84 -12.63 -4.68
N MET A 88 -0.93 -11.79 -3.64
CA MET A 88 -2.18 -11.59 -2.89
C MET A 88 -3.34 -11.19 -3.79
N LYS A 89 -3.17 -10.21 -4.69
CA LYS A 89 -4.24 -9.77 -5.61
C LYS A 89 -4.66 -10.85 -6.61
N ASN A 90 -3.80 -11.83 -6.86
CA ASN A 90 -4.02 -12.87 -7.86
C ASN A 90 -4.37 -14.23 -7.24
N ASP A 91 -4.59 -14.28 -5.93
CA ASP A 91 -4.81 -15.52 -5.21
C ASP A 91 -3.72 -16.58 -5.48
N ASP A 92 -2.46 -16.12 -5.50
CA ASP A 92 -1.31 -16.95 -5.89
C ASP A 92 -0.49 -17.33 -4.65
N GLY A 93 -1.03 -18.25 -3.86
CA GLY A 93 -0.38 -18.80 -2.66
C GLY A 93 0.99 -19.40 -2.97
N SER A 94 1.13 -20.05 -4.13
CA SER A 94 2.38 -20.67 -4.57
C SER A 94 3.52 -19.66 -4.72
N THR A 95 3.24 -18.48 -5.30
CA THR A 95 4.23 -17.42 -5.39
C THR A 95 4.60 -16.90 -4.01
N ILE A 96 3.65 -16.76 -3.09
CA ILE A 96 3.91 -16.31 -1.71
C ILE A 96 4.81 -17.32 -0.99
N VAL A 97 4.52 -18.62 -1.09
CA VAL A 97 5.38 -19.68 -0.53
C VAL A 97 6.78 -19.62 -1.15
N SER A 98 6.90 -19.42 -2.46
CA SER A 98 8.20 -19.38 -3.16
C SER A 98 9.09 -18.19 -2.78
N ILE A 99 8.50 -17.06 -2.37
CA ILE A 99 9.23 -15.88 -1.90
C ILE A 99 9.31 -15.82 -0.37
N SER A 100 8.77 -16.82 0.32
CA SER A 100 8.86 -16.95 1.76
C SER A 100 10.23 -17.50 2.17
N SER A 101 10.58 -17.25 3.42
CA SER A 101 11.76 -17.81 4.04
C SER A 101 11.69 -19.34 4.06
N SER A 102 12.81 -20.01 3.78
CA SER A 102 12.89 -21.47 3.97
C SER A 102 12.70 -21.85 5.43
N ILE A 103 13.15 -20.98 6.35
CA ILE A 103 13.03 -21.17 7.80
C ILE A 103 11.56 -21.22 8.22
N SER A 104 10.66 -20.48 7.57
CA SER A 104 9.22 -20.60 7.83
C SER A 104 8.74 -22.03 7.58
N GLN A 105 9.17 -22.66 6.50
CA GLN A 105 8.75 -24.03 6.18
C GLN A 105 9.36 -25.06 7.13
N ASP A 106 10.57 -24.81 7.63
CA ASP A 106 11.21 -25.67 8.63
C ASP A 106 10.51 -25.56 10.00
N ILE A 107 10.06 -24.36 10.39
CA ILE A 107 9.34 -24.11 11.66
C ILE A 107 7.92 -24.65 11.64
N TYR A 108 7.16 -24.33 10.59
CA TYR A 108 5.73 -24.65 10.53
C TYR A 108 5.45 -26.00 9.87
N GLY A 109 6.43 -26.57 9.15
CA GLY A 109 6.25 -27.70 8.26
C GLY A 109 5.68 -27.26 6.91
N ALA A 110 6.33 -27.66 5.81
CA ALA A 110 6.01 -27.18 4.46
C ALA A 110 4.51 -27.27 4.08
N LYS A 111 3.83 -28.38 4.41
CA LYS A 111 2.40 -28.57 4.11
C LYS A 111 1.48 -27.68 4.94
N ASP A 112 1.83 -27.43 6.19
CA ASP A 112 1.00 -26.61 7.07
C ASP A 112 1.26 -25.12 6.84
N TYR A 113 2.49 -24.77 6.42
CA TYR A 113 2.81 -23.46 5.90
C TYR A 113 2.01 -23.12 4.63
N ASP A 114 1.94 -24.03 3.66
CA ASP A 114 1.14 -23.87 2.43
C ASP A 114 -0.33 -23.57 2.76
N LYS A 115 -0.96 -24.39 3.61
CA LYS A 115 -2.33 -24.16 4.10
C LYS A 115 -2.50 -22.85 4.87
N MET A 116 -1.47 -22.43 5.61
CA MET A 116 -1.49 -21.15 6.34
C MET A 116 -1.56 -19.98 5.36
N ILE A 117 -0.78 -20.04 4.27
CA ILE A 117 -0.80 -19.04 3.20
C ILE A 117 -2.14 -19.03 2.47
N ASP A 118 -2.68 -20.19 2.10
CA ASP A 118 -3.99 -20.29 1.44
C ASP A 118 -5.08 -19.67 2.32
N ARG A 119 -5.15 -20.06 3.59
CA ARG A 119 -6.13 -19.50 4.54
C ARG A 119 -5.94 -17.99 4.74
N PHE A 120 -4.70 -17.51 4.72
CA PHE A 120 -4.43 -16.08 4.80
C PHE A 120 -4.98 -15.35 3.57
N LEU A 121 -4.79 -15.90 2.37
CA LEU A 121 -5.29 -15.33 1.13
C LEU A 121 -6.81 -15.31 1.07
N ASP A 122 -7.46 -16.44 1.29
CA ASP A 122 -8.93 -16.59 1.29
C ASP A 122 -9.56 -15.55 2.22
N ASN A 123 -9.14 -15.52 3.48
CA ASN A 123 -9.68 -14.59 4.47
C ASN A 123 -9.48 -13.12 4.09
N LYS A 124 -8.34 -12.78 3.49
CA LYS A 124 -8.05 -11.40 3.08
C LYS A 124 -8.85 -11.01 1.84
N LEU A 125 -8.90 -11.86 0.82
CA LEU A 125 -9.58 -11.59 -0.43
C LEU A 125 -11.10 -11.55 -0.24
N ASP A 126 -11.69 -12.53 0.43
CA ASP A 126 -13.12 -12.53 0.75
C ASP A 126 -13.51 -11.27 1.53
N GLY A 127 -12.75 -10.97 2.58
CA GLY A 127 -12.95 -9.75 3.37
C GLY A 127 -12.71 -8.45 2.59
N TYR A 128 -11.97 -8.47 1.49
CA TYR A 128 -11.85 -7.32 0.59
C TYR A 128 -13.06 -7.20 -0.31
N GLU A 129 -13.49 -8.30 -0.94
CA GLU A 129 -14.61 -8.33 -1.87
C GLU A 129 -15.91 -7.94 -1.18
N ASP A 130 -16.14 -8.38 0.05
CA ASP A 130 -17.27 -7.95 0.87
C ASP A 130 -17.28 -6.44 1.12
N ARG A 131 -16.11 -5.87 1.46
CA ARG A 131 -15.99 -4.42 1.75
C ARG A 131 -16.14 -3.56 0.51
N ILE A 132 -15.64 -4.00 -0.63
CA ILE A 132 -15.67 -3.23 -1.89
C ILE A 132 -16.85 -3.61 -2.78
N ASP A 133 -17.62 -4.65 -2.44
CA ASP A 133 -18.82 -5.11 -3.12
C ASP A 133 -18.56 -5.38 -4.62
N SER A 134 -17.40 -6.01 -4.90
CA SER A 134 -16.95 -6.43 -6.23
C SER A 134 -15.63 -7.19 -6.15
N GLU A 135 -15.23 -7.86 -7.23
CA GLU A 135 -13.87 -8.42 -7.38
C GLU A 135 -12.76 -7.37 -7.18
N VAL A 136 -11.64 -7.82 -6.59
CA VAL A 136 -10.44 -7.01 -6.40
C VAL A 136 -9.71 -6.72 -7.72
N LYS A 137 -9.83 -5.48 -8.22
CA LYS A 137 -9.13 -5.05 -9.45
C LYS A 137 -7.66 -4.72 -9.21
N LYS A 138 -7.35 -4.13 -8.05
CA LYS A 138 -5.98 -3.67 -7.74
C LYS A 138 -5.75 -3.61 -6.25
N ILE A 139 -4.61 -4.13 -5.82
CA ILE A 139 -4.04 -3.89 -4.49
C ILE A 139 -2.77 -3.05 -4.66
N THR A 140 -2.65 -2.01 -3.87
CA THR A 140 -1.44 -1.18 -3.75
C THR A 140 -1.03 -1.10 -2.30
N TYR A 141 0.24 -0.80 -2.02
CA TYR A 141 0.72 -0.68 -0.66
C TYR A 141 1.54 0.59 -0.43
N GLU A 142 1.60 0.98 0.83
CA GLU A 142 2.46 2.02 1.37
C GLU A 142 3.11 1.50 2.66
N ILE A 143 4.43 1.61 2.77
CA ILE A 143 5.15 1.28 4.01
C ILE A 143 5.02 2.50 4.92
N LYS A 144 4.26 2.38 6.02
CA LYS A 144 4.09 3.48 6.98
C LYS A 144 5.25 3.56 7.94
N ASP A 145 5.62 2.42 8.49
CA ASP A 145 6.67 2.31 9.50
C ASP A 145 7.56 1.10 9.17
N LYS A 146 8.88 1.29 9.26
CA LYS A 146 9.87 0.23 9.08
C LYS A 146 11.05 0.40 10.03
N SER A 147 11.58 -0.73 10.46
CA SER A 147 12.72 -0.82 11.36
C SER A 147 13.73 -1.81 10.80
N GLU A 148 14.96 -1.37 10.54
CA GLU A 148 16.06 -2.29 10.24
C GLU A 148 16.56 -2.92 11.54
N ILE A 149 16.67 -4.25 11.57
CA ILE A 149 17.13 -4.97 12.76
C ILE A 149 18.66 -4.88 12.81
N THR A 150 19.18 -4.31 13.90
CA THR A 150 20.63 -4.22 14.14
C THR A 150 21.26 -5.61 14.23
N ASP A 151 22.53 -5.76 13.85
CA ASP A 151 23.26 -7.04 13.91
C ASP A 151 23.16 -7.71 15.29
N ARG A 152 23.34 -6.95 16.39
CA ARG A 152 23.19 -7.49 17.76
C ARG A 152 21.81 -8.09 18.02
N LYS A 153 20.75 -7.46 17.52
CA LYS A 153 19.37 -7.95 17.67
C LYS A 153 19.10 -9.11 16.72
N LEU A 154 19.70 -9.09 15.53
CA LEU A 154 19.62 -10.18 14.56
C LEU A 154 20.23 -11.46 15.12
N GLU A 155 21.41 -11.40 15.73
CA GLU A 155 22.04 -12.59 16.35
C GLU A 155 21.15 -13.17 17.45
N LYS A 156 20.52 -12.35 18.30
CA LYS A 156 19.54 -12.85 19.29
C LYS A 156 18.34 -13.57 18.65
N TYR A 157 17.87 -13.07 17.51
CA TYR A 157 16.79 -13.72 16.77
C TYR A 157 17.24 -15.02 16.12
N LYS A 158 18.47 -15.09 15.61
CA LYS A 158 19.08 -16.32 15.08
C LYS A 158 19.25 -17.37 16.18
N ASP A 159 19.77 -16.98 17.34
CA ASP A 159 19.92 -17.85 18.51
C ASP A 159 18.55 -18.42 18.90
N LYS A 160 17.55 -17.56 19.07
CA LYS A 160 16.18 -17.99 19.40
C LYS A 160 15.59 -18.96 18.38
N LEU A 161 15.74 -18.66 17.08
CA LEU A 161 15.28 -19.55 16.01
C LEU A 161 15.99 -20.92 16.10
N SER A 162 17.31 -20.92 16.27
CA SER A 162 18.10 -22.15 16.36
C SER A 162 17.78 -22.97 17.61
N ASP A 163 17.71 -22.33 18.78
CA ASP A 163 17.49 -22.98 20.07
C ASP A 163 16.06 -23.51 20.21
N ASP A 164 15.04 -22.71 19.83
CA ASP A 164 13.64 -23.07 20.03
C ASP A 164 13.10 -23.99 18.92
N TYR A 165 13.61 -23.87 17.69
CA TYR A 165 13.07 -24.56 16.51
C TYR A 165 14.06 -25.47 15.79
N ASN A 166 15.33 -25.54 16.24
CA ASN A 166 16.37 -26.38 15.64
C ASN A 166 16.55 -26.15 14.13
N VAL A 167 16.50 -24.88 13.70
CA VAL A 167 16.69 -24.45 12.31
C VAL A 167 18.07 -23.84 12.09
N ASP A 168 18.60 -23.99 10.87
CA ASP A 168 19.84 -23.33 10.46
C ASP A 168 19.56 -21.86 10.10
N THR A 169 20.27 -20.96 10.75
CA THR A 169 20.10 -19.50 10.59
C THR A 169 21.33 -18.82 10.00
N ASN A 170 22.36 -19.58 9.63
CA ASN A 170 23.63 -19.06 9.13
C ASN A 170 23.49 -18.27 7.82
N SER A 171 22.51 -18.62 7.00
CA SER A 171 22.20 -17.92 5.73
C SER A 171 21.59 -16.54 5.95
N ILE A 172 21.09 -16.24 7.16
CA ILE A 172 20.45 -14.96 7.49
C ILE A 172 21.51 -13.88 7.68
N THR A 173 21.44 -12.84 6.85
CA THR A 173 22.41 -11.73 6.88
C THR A 173 21.82 -10.39 7.29
N LYS A 174 20.51 -10.18 7.08
CA LYS A 174 19.79 -8.95 7.45
C LYS A 174 18.33 -9.26 7.73
N MET A 175 17.67 -8.40 8.50
CA MET A 175 16.25 -8.45 8.72
C MET A 175 15.66 -7.03 8.76
N ILE A 176 14.48 -6.86 8.18
CA ILE A 176 13.69 -5.63 8.24
C ILE A 176 12.33 -6.00 8.81
N LYS A 177 11.88 -5.25 9.82
CA LYS A 177 10.50 -5.27 10.28
C LYS A 177 9.74 -4.15 9.59
N ILE A 178 8.61 -4.47 8.98
CA ILE A 178 7.61 -3.49 8.56
C ILE A 178 6.53 -3.50 9.63
N ASP A 179 6.56 -2.48 10.49
CA ASP A 179 5.59 -2.35 11.57
C ASP A 179 4.18 -2.19 11.02
N LYS A 180 4.03 -1.50 9.87
CA LYS A 180 2.74 -1.35 9.19
C LYS A 180 2.86 -1.22 7.68
N LEU A 181 2.35 -2.23 6.96
CA LEU A 181 2.15 -2.21 5.51
C LEU A 181 0.69 -1.84 5.22
N LYS A 182 0.43 -0.58 4.88
CA LYS A 182 -0.92 -0.12 4.55
C LYS A 182 -1.29 -0.56 3.14
N LEU A 183 -2.38 -1.28 3.01
CA LEU A 183 -2.94 -1.71 1.74
C LEU A 183 -4.11 -0.81 1.33
N THR A 184 -4.16 -0.49 0.04
CA THR A 184 -5.34 0.12 -0.59
C THR A 184 -5.86 -0.82 -1.65
N VAL A 185 -7.10 -1.25 -1.47
CA VAL A 185 -7.80 -2.23 -2.30
C VAL A 185 -8.87 -1.52 -3.12
N LYS A 186 -8.83 -1.69 -4.44
CA LYS A 186 -9.76 -1.04 -5.37
C LYS A 186 -10.61 -2.08 -6.08
N GLY A 187 -11.92 -1.94 -5.93
CA GLY A 187 -12.93 -2.65 -6.70
C GLY A 187 -13.38 -1.84 -7.91
N SER A 188 -14.56 -2.17 -8.45
CA SER A 188 -15.13 -1.47 -9.60
C SER A 188 -15.57 -0.04 -9.28
N LYS A 189 -16.16 0.17 -8.10
CA LYS A 189 -16.78 1.44 -7.69
C LYS A 189 -16.28 1.91 -6.33
N LYS A 190 -16.04 0.99 -5.41
CA LYS A 190 -15.59 1.26 -4.04
C LYS A 190 -14.10 0.96 -3.89
N SER A 191 -13.51 1.53 -2.85
CA SER A 191 -12.17 1.19 -2.39
C SER A 191 -12.17 1.06 -0.88
N SER A 192 -11.35 0.15 -0.36
CA SER A 192 -11.14 -0.04 1.07
C SER A 192 -9.65 0.05 1.39
N SER A 193 -9.34 0.20 2.67
CA SER A 193 -7.98 0.11 3.19
C SER A 193 -7.88 -1.00 4.21
N ASP A 194 -6.70 -1.60 4.29
CA ASP A 194 -6.34 -2.60 5.29
C ASP A 194 -4.88 -2.40 5.69
N SER A 195 -4.40 -3.14 6.69
CA SER A 195 -2.98 -3.24 6.97
C SER A 195 -2.53 -4.67 7.29
N ILE A 196 -1.26 -4.92 6.99
CA ILE A 196 -0.50 -6.04 7.52
C ILE A 196 0.51 -5.44 8.48
N ASP A 197 0.38 -5.79 9.75
CA ASP A 197 1.24 -5.29 10.81
C ASP A 197 2.30 -6.36 11.14
N ASP A 198 3.47 -5.93 11.63
CA ASP A 198 4.60 -6.81 11.98
C ASP A 198 5.06 -7.77 10.87
N LEU A 199 5.18 -7.31 9.63
CA LEU A 199 5.71 -8.12 8.52
C LEU A 199 7.24 -8.12 8.52
N TYR A 200 7.86 -9.30 8.56
CA TYR A 200 9.32 -9.43 8.55
C TYR A 200 9.83 -9.79 7.16
N LEU A 201 10.88 -9.09 6.71
CA LEU A 201 11.68 -9.47 5.54
C LEU A 201 13.05 -9.90 5.99
N ILE A 202 13.43 -11.13 5.64
CA ILE A 202 14.71 -11.73 6.02
C ILE A 202 15.58 -11.80 4.76
N LYS A 203 16.87 -11.52 4.89
CA LYS A 203 17.83 -11.68 3.80
C LYS A 203 18.61 -12.99 3.97
N GLU A 204 18.13 -14.02 3.28
CA GLU A 204 18.67 -15.38 3.27
C GLU A 204 19.40 -15.63 1.94
N ASP A 205 20.64 -16.14 2.00
CA ASP A 205 21.45 -16.44 0.82
C ASP A 205 21.51 -15.27 -0.19
N GLY A 206 21.58 -14.05 0.35
CA GLY A 206 21.62 -12.82 -0.44
C GLY A 206 20.27 -12.35 -1.01
N LYS A 207 19.19 -13.12 -0.87
CA LYS A 207 17.84 -12.82 -1.37
C LYS A 207 16.92 -12.36 -0.23
N TRP A 208 16.03 -11.42 -0.53
CA TRP A 208 15.01 -10.99 0.43
C TRP A 208 13.78 -11.90 0.34
N THR A 209 13.42 -12.50 1.46
CA THR A 209 12.27 -13.39 1.64
C THR A 209 11.28 -12.79 2.63
N ILE A 210 10.05 -13.29 2.65
CA ILE A 210 9.03 -12.93 3.64
C ILE A 210 8.98 -13.97 4.74
N PHE A 211 8.87 -13.51 5.99
CA PHE A 211 8.63 -14.35 7.15
C PHE A 211 7.34 -13.93 7.84
N PHE A 212 6.37 -14.85 7.89
CA PHE A 212 5.15 -14.68 8.67
C PHE A 212 5.39 -15.18 10.08
N ASP A 213 5.39 -14.27 11.04
CA ASP A 213 5.62 -14.58 12.45
C ASP A 213 4.31 -14.93 13.17
N ASP A 214 3.72 -16.07 12.79
CA ASP A 214 2.45 -16.57 13.36
C ASP A 214 2.59 -16.95 14.83
N TYR A 215 3.77 -17.45 15.22
CA TYR A 215 4.08 -17.80 16.62
C TYR A 215 4.56 -16.63 17.48
N GLY A 216 4.76 -15.44 16.91
CA GLY A 216 5.23 -14.27 17.66
C GLY A 216 6.67 -14.40 18.18
N ILE A 217 7.53 -15.09 17.42
CA ILE A 217 8.94 -15.37 17.72
C ILE A 217 9.71 -14.06 17.97
N PHE A 218 9.42 -12.99 17.22
CA PHE A 218 10.19 -11.75 17.28
C PHE A 218 9.54 -10.65 18.13
N ARG A 219 8.38 -10.93 18.73
CA ARG A 219 7.65 -10.01 19.62
C ARG A 219 8.24 -9.96 21.02
#